data_AF-A0A372QYL7-F1
#
_entry.id   AF-A0A372QYL7-F1
#
_cell.length_a   1.000
_cell.length_b   1.000
_cell.length_c   1.000
_cell.angle_alpha   90.00
_cell.angle_beta   90.00
_cell.angle_gamma   90.00
#
_symmetry.space_group_name_H-M   'P 1'
#
loop_
_entity.id
_entity.type
_entity.pdbx_description
1 polymer ?
#
loop_
_entity_poly.entity_id
_entity_poly.type
_entity_poly.pdbx_seq_one_letter_code
_entity_poly.pdbx_strand_id
1 'polypeptide(L)'
;MAFRLIRNSRAATLRPLQISQRNAAFSGIRRYTASSKDDKQKVEPKQKALSIIDSLPGNSLITKTGYITVGTGLVTLAISKELYVFNEETLLVVSFASIAAVLYRALKKPVNEWAEEQKGRVNNILRKARDDHKNAVQERIETVGQLGDIVDTTKALFSMSKEIASLEAEAFELKQKVAAATEVKAVLDSWVRYESSLREREQKALSDYVIERVKTQLEDPKTQQEILNQSIGDLEKVIRA
;
A
#
# COMPACT_ATOMS: atom_id res chain seq x y z
N MET A 1 13.93 27.09 -46.03
CA MET A 1 13.51 27.99 -44.93
C MET A 1 13.82 27.32 -43.61
N ALA A 2 14.52 27.83 -42.60
CA ALA A 2 15.45 28.94 -42.42
C ALA A 2 16.15 28.64 -41.07
N PHE A 3 17.45 28.40 -41.06
CA PHE A 3 18.47 29.23 -40.38
C PHE A 3 18.06 29.97 -39.10
N ARG A 4 18.79 29.67 -38.00
CA ARG A 4 19.28 30.56 -36.92
C ARG A 4 19.91 29.65 -35.84
N LEU A 5 21.20 29.33 -35.83
CA LEU A 5 22.34 30.19 -35.47
C LEU A 5 21.99 31.25 -34.42
N ILE A 6 22.18 30.90 -33.15
CA ILE A 6 22.45 31.88 -32.09
C ILE A 6 23.90 31.68 -31.64
N ARG A 7 24.73 32.56 -32.17
CA ARG A 7 26.06 32.94 -31.71
C ARG A 7 25.89 33.54 -30.32
N ASN A 8 26.67 33.11 -29.34
CA ASN A 8 27.11 34.03 -28.30
C ASN A 8 28.55 33.72 -27.90
N SER A 9 29.44 34.51 -28.49
CA SER A 9 30.84 34.65 -28.12
C SER A 9 30.93 35.29 -26.74
N ARG A 10 31.46 34.56 -25.75
CA ARG A 10 32.01 35.17 -24.55
C ARG A 10 33.52 34.94 -24.54
N ALA A 11 34.21 36.06 -24.55
CA ALA A 11 35.65 36.21 -24.59
C ALA A 11 36.33 35.40 -23.51
N ALA A 12 37.45 34.77 -23.89
CA ALA A 12 38.43 34.22 -22.98
C ALA A 12 39.03 35.35 -22.14
N THR A 13 38.64 35.44 -20.87
CA THR A 13 39.35 36.23 -19.88
C THR A 13 40.40 35.34 -19.22
N LEU A 14 41.65 35.56 -19.61
CA LEU A 14 42.83 35.00 -18.95
C LEU A 14 42.83 35.49 -17.50
N ARG A 15 42.56 34.59 -16.55
CA ARG A 15 42.78 34.86 -15.13
C ARG A 15 44.28 34.93 -14.86
N PRO A 16 44.80 35.97 -14.20
CA PRO A 16 46.20 36.03 -13.82
C PRO A 16 46.50 34.96 -12.77
N LEU A 17 47.58 34.20 -13.03
CA LEU A 17 48.18 33.25 -12.12
C LEU A 17 48.75 34.03 -10.92
N GLN A 18 48.02 34.13 -9.82
CA GLN A 18 48.60 34.61 -8.57
C GLN A 18 49.49 33.51 -7.99
N ILE A 19 50.79 33.63 -8.26
CA ILE A 19 51.84 32.93 -7.53
C ILE A 19 51.78 33.48 -6.10
N SER A 20 51.09 32.76 -5.22
CA SER A 20 51.21 33.00 -3.79
C SER A 20 52.62 32.57 -3.38
N GLN A 21 53.52 33.54 -3.23
CA GLN A 21 54.77 33.37 -2.50
C GLN A 21 54.40 32.98 -1.07
N ARG A 22 54.32 31.67 -0.81
CA ARG A 22 54.35 31.16 0.54
C ARG A 22 55.78 31.30 1.02
N ASN A 23 56.01 32.34 1.82
CA ASN A 23 57.19 32.45 2.68
C ASN A 23 57.34 31.12 3.44
N ALA A 24 58.34 30.33 3.05
CA ALA A 24 58.85 29.24 3.85
C ALA A 24 59.59 29.88 5.03
N ALA A 25 58.84 30.30 6.05
CA ALA A 25 59.41 30.62 7.34
C ALA A 25 60.00 29.32 7.90
N PHE A 26 61.32 29.24 7.86
CA PHE A 26 62.11 28.23 8.56
C PHE A 26 61.80 28.34 10.06
N SER A 27 60.85 27.52 10.52
CA SER A 27 60.50 27.37 11.94
C SER A 27 61.51 26.41 12.61
N GLY A 28 62.77 26.81 12.64
CA GLY A 28 63.77 26.23 13.53
C GLY A 28 63.61 26.82 14.94
N ILE A 29 62.60 26.38 15.69
CA ILE A 29 62.50 26.67 17.13
C ILE A 29 62.12 25.37 17.85
N ARG A 30 63.11 24.76 18.50
CA ARG A 30 62.88 23.77 19.57
C ARG A 30 62.06 24.44 20.66
N ARG A 31 60.79 24.07 20.80
CA ARG A 31 59.98 24.40 21.98
C ARG A 31 60.01 23.21 22.94
N TYR A 32 60.96 23.22 23.86
CA TYR A 32 60.79 22.54 25.15
C TYR A 32 60.07 23.49 26.09
N THR A 33 58.78 23.68 25.88
CA THR A 33 57.90 24.30 26.87
C THR A 33 56.58 23.55 26.86
N ALA A 34 56.28 22.91 27.99
CA ALA A 34 55.00 22.27 28.23
C ALA A 34 53.90 23.34 28.09
N SER A 35 53.11 23.22 27.02
CA SER A 35 51.97 24.11 26.77
C SER A 35 50.79 23.65 27.62
N SER A 36 50.46 24.44 28.64
CA SER A 36 49.26 24.29 29.47
C SER A 36 48.01 24.67 28.66
N LYS A 37 47.48 23.74 27.89
CA LYS A 37 46.13 23.83 27.31
C LYS A 37 45.62 22.45 26.88
N ASP A 38 45.62 21.50 27.81
CA ASP A 38 44.73 20.33 27.79
C ASP A 38 44.68 19.70 29.19
N ASP A 39 43.72 20.13 30.01
CA ASP A 39 43.53 19.67 31.40
C ASP A 39 42.39 18.62 31.46
N LYS A 40 42.35 17.74 30.45
CA LYS A 40 41.57 16.50 30.48
C LYS A 40 42.53 15.32 30.35
N GLN A 41 42.78 14.73 31.52
CA GLN A 41 43.52 13.48 31.74
C GLN A 41 45.05 13.56 31.71
N LYS A 42 45.61 14.24 32.71
CA LYS A 42 46.80 13.69 33.39
C LYS A 42 46.39 12.38 34.08
N VAL A 43 46.27 11.30 33.31
CA VAL A 43 46.12 9.95 33.85
C VAL A 43 47.30 9.73 34.79
N GLU A 44 47.04 9.33 36.04
CA GLU A 44 48.11 9.04 36.99
C GLU A 44 49.08 8.04 36.36
N PRO A 45 50.40 8.19 36.54
CA PRO A 45 51.38 7.28 35.95
C PRO A 45 51.10 5.82 36.33
N LYS A 46 50.54 5.59 37.52
CA LYS A 46 50.04 4.29 37.99
C LYS A 46 48.94 3.73 37.10
N GLN A 47 47.95 4.54 36.73
CA GLN A 47 46.81 4.12 35.91
C GLN A 47 47.21 3.83 34.46
N LYS A 48 48.18 4.56 33.89
CA LYS A 48 48.75 4.22 32.57
C LYS A 48 49.61 2.96 32.59
N ALA A 49 50.39 2.77 33.64
CA ALA A 49 51.19 1.54 33.78
C ALA A 49 50.28 0.30 33.89
N LEU A 50 49.18 0.42 34.66
CA LEU A 50 48.17 -0.63 34.75
C LEU A 50 47.50 -0.91 33.40
N SER A 51 47.15 0.11 32.62
CA SER A 51 46.55 -0.14 31.29
C SER A 51 47.50 -0.82 30.30
N ILE A 52 48.81 -0.57 30.40
CA ILE A 52 49.83 -1.27 29.61
C ILE A 52 49.92 -2.74 30.06
N ILE A 53 49.96 -3.00 31.37
CA ILE A 53 49.99 -4.35 31.93
C ILE A 53 48.72 -5.11 31.53
N ASP A 54 47.56 -4.46 31.58
CA ASP A 54 46.26 -5.06 31.25
C ASP A 54 46.12 -5.38 29.76
N SER A 55 46.76 -4.60 28.88
CA SER A 55 46.76 -4.84 27.43
C SER A 55 47.53 -6.09 26.99
N LEU A 56 48.37 -6.65 27.86
CA LEU A 56 49.13 -7.87 27.56
C LEU A 56 48.24 -9.12 27.68
N PRO A 57 48.41 -10.10 26.78
CA PRO A 57 47.61 -11.32 26.79
C PRO A 57 47.87 -12.13 28.08
N GLY A 58 46.80 -12.58 28.72
CA GLY A 58 46.86 -13.39 29.95
C GLY A 58 45.84 -12.96 31.00
N ASN A 59 45.34 -13.91 31.78
CA ASN A 59 44.27 -13.70 32.75
C ASN A 59 44.79 -13.47 34.20
N SER A 60 46.10 -13.51 34.42
CA SER A 60 46.71 -13.41 35.76
C SER A 60 47.77 -12.32 35.81
N LEU A 61 47.77 -11.53 36.89
CA LEU A 61 48.73 -10.43 37.11
C LEU A 61 50.18 -10.92 37.09
N ILE A 62 50.44 -12.11 37.65
CA ILE A 62 51.78 -12.74 37.66
C ILE A 62 52.26 -13.03 36.24
N THR A 63 51.36 -13.46 35.34
CA THR A 63 51.70 -13.73 33.95
C THR A 63 51.95 -12.43 33.18
N LYS A 64 51.12 -11.40 33.40
CA LYS A 64 51.27 -10.08 32.76
C LYS A 64 52.59 -9.40 33.16
N THR A 65 52.92 -9.39 34.45
CA THR A 65 54.21 -8.86 34.94
C THR A 65 55.37 -9.79 34.59
N GLY A 66 55.11 -11.10 34.49
CA GLY A 66 56.04 -12.11 33.99
C GLY A 66 56.52 -11.81 32.57
N TYR A 67 55.62 -11.48 31.64
CA TYR A 67 56.02 -11.12 30.26
C TYR A 67 56.92 -9.89 30.20
N ILE A 68 56.60 -8.85 30.98
CA ILE A 68 57.42 -7.62 31.01
C ILE A 68 58.79 -7.92 31.64
N THR A 69 58.81 -8.67 32.75
CA THR A 69 60.04 -9.02 33.47
C THR A 69 60.93 -9.92 32.61
N VAL A 70 60.37 -10.95 31.98
CA VAL A 70 61.10 -11.85 31.08
C VAL A 70 61.56 -11.10 29.83
N GLY A 71 60.69 -10.31 29.19
CA GLY A 71 61.06 -9.54 28.01
C GLY A 71 62.18 -8.54 28.29
N THR A 72 62.07 -7.79 29.39
CA THR A 72 63.13 -6.86 29.83
C THR A 72 64.40 -7.61 30.21
N GLY A 73 64.28 -8.74 30.91
CA GLY A 73 65.41 -9.60 31.28
C GLY A 73 66.15 -10.17 30.07
N LEU A 74 65.44 -10.61 29.05
CA LEU A 74 66.06 -11.09 27.81
C LEU A 74 66.78 -9.96 27.07
N VAL A 75 66.21 -8.75 27.03
CA VAL A 75 66.86 -7.58 26.43
C VAL A 75 68.11 -7.18 27.20
N THR A 76 68.04 -7.11 28.53
CA THR A 76 69.22 -6.76 29.35
C THR A 76 70.30 -7.84 29.29
N LEU A 77 69.93 -9.12 29.24
CA LEU A 77 70.89 -10.21 29.03
C LEU A 77 71.52 -10.15 27.63
N ALA A 78 70.74 -9.87 26.58
CA ALA A 78 71.25 -9.74 25.22
C ALA A 78 72.27 -8.60 25.08
N ILE A 79 72.03 -7.47 25.76
CA ILE A 79 72.97 -6.34 25.83
C ILE A 79 74.17 -6.70 26.72
N SER A 80 73.95 -7.24 27.90
CA SER A 80 75.00 -7.53 28.88
C SER A 80 75.97 -8.61 28.43
N LYS A 81 75.51 -9.58 27.63
CA LYS A 81 76.34 -10.65 27.06
C LYS A 81 76.80 -10.33 25.63
N GLU A 82 76.53 -9.13 25.14
CA GLU A 82 76.89 -8.69 23.78
C GLU A 82 76.33 -9.61 22.69
N LEU A 83 75.26 -10.34 23.01
CA LEU A 83 74.56 -11.24 22.10
C LEU A 83 73.86 -10.45 20.99
N TYR A 84 73.58 -9.17 21.24
CA TYR A 84 73.23 -8.17 20.25
C TYR A 84 74.34 -7.10 20.17
N VAL A 85 75.06 -7.07 19.04
CA VAL A 85 76.10 -6.07 18.77
C VAL A 85 75.47 -4.87 18.06
N PHE A 86 75.66 -3.67 18.61
CA PHE A 86 75.23 -2.43 17.96
C PHE A 86 76.11 -2.16 16.74
N ASN A 87 75.55 -2.38 15.55
CA ASN A 87 76.20 -2.09 14.28
C ASN A 87 75.42 -1.01 13.51
N GLU A 88 75.95 -0.58 12.36
CA GLU A 88 75.27 0.34 11.44
C GLU A 88 73.86 -0.14 11.02
N GLU A 89 73.65 -1.46 10.94
CA GLU A 89 72.35 -2.06 10.64
C GLU A 89 71.28 -1.78 11.71
N THR A 90 71.66 -1.53 12.98
CA THR A 90 70.69 -1.15 14.01
C THR A 90 70.00 0.17 13.68
N LEU A 91 70.71 1.11 13.08
CA LEU A 91 70.12 2.39 12.62
C LEU A 91 69.15 2.16 11.46
N LEU A 92 69.48 1.25 10.55
CA LEU A 92 68.57 0.81 9.48
C LEU A 92 67.30 0.17 10.07
N VAL A 93 67.43 -0.76 11.01
CA VAL A 93 66.27 -1.41 11.65
C VAL A 93 65.36 -0.39 12.36
N VAL A 94 65.93 0.56 13.12
CA VAL A 94 65.15 1.59 13.80
C VAL A 94 64.42 2.51 12.81
N SER A 95 65.11 2.94 11.75
CA SER A 95 64.49 3.78 10.71
C SER A 95 63.38 3.05 9.95
N PHE A 96 63.61 1.79 9.54
CA PHE A 96 62.61 0.95 8.91
C PHE A 96 61.40 0.71 9.82
N ALA A 97 61.62 0.37 11.09
CA ALA A 97 60.55 0.19 12.07
C ALA A 97 59.71 1.46 12.26
N SER A 98 60.34 2.63 12.25
CA SER A 98 59.63 3.91 12.37
C SER A 98 58.71 4.18 11.17
N ILE A 99 59.20 3.93 9.94
CA ILE A 99 58.43 4.08 8.71
C ILE A 99 57.31 3.04 8.65
N ALA A 100 57.61 1.78 9.00
CA ALA A 100 56.63 0.70 9.07
C ALA A 100 55.51 1.01 10.08
N ALA A 101 55.83 1.61 11.23
CA ALA A 101 54.84 2.00 12.23
C ALA A 101 53.89 3.11 11.72
N VAL A 102 54.42 4.10 11.01
CA VAL A 102 53.61 5.16 10.39
C VAL A 102 52.74 4.57 9.27
N LEU A 103 53.30 3.72 8.42
CA LEU A 103 52.58 3.06 7.34
C LEU A 103 51.48 2.14 7.86
N TYR A 104 51.75 1.35 8.90
CA TYR A 104 50.76 0.50 9.54
C TYR A 104 49.59 1.33 10.09
N ARG A 105 49.86 2.45 10.75
CA ARG A 105 48.79 3.35 11.24
C ARG A 105 47.96 3.93 10.10
N ALA A 106 48.59 4.26 8.97
CA ALA A 106 47.89 4.81 7.81
C ALA A 106 47.04 3.75 7.07
N LEU A 107 47.55 2.53 6.91
CA LEU A 107 46.88 1.47 6.14
C LEU A 107 45.87 0.66 6.94
N LYS A 108 45.99 0.58 8.27
CA LYS A 108 45.10 -0.23 9.11
C LYS A 108 43.62 0.12 8.91
N LYS A 109 43.29 1.41 8.90
CA LYS A 109 41.90 1.87 8.76
C LYS A 109 41.28 1.52 7.40
N PRO A 110 41.87 1.89 6.24
CA PRO A 110 41.28 1.57 4.94
C PRO A 110 41.21 0.06 4.66
N VAL A 111 42.20 -0.74 5.13
CA VAL A 111 42.16 -2.20 4.96
C VAL A 111 41.01 -2.82 5.76
N ASN A 112 40.79 -2.37 7.00
CA ASN A 112 39.69 -2.86 7.82
C ASN A 112 38.32 -2.45 7.26
N GLU A 113 38.19 -1.21 6.79
CA GLU A 113 36.95 -0.72 6.16
C GLU A 113 36.63 -1.51 4.90
N TRP A 114 37.63 -1.77 4.05
CA TRP A 114 37.47 -2.60 2.86
C TRP A 114 37.05 -4.03 3.19
N ALA A 115 37.66 -4.64 4.22
CA ALA A 115 37.32 -5.99 4.66
C ALA A 115 35.88 -6.07 5.20
N GLU A 116 35.46 -5.09 6.00
CA GLU A 116 34.11 -5.03 6.55
C GLU A 116 33.06 -4.76 5.45
N GLU A 117 33.37 -3.90 4.47
CA GLU A 117 32.48 -3.66 3.32
C GLU A 117 32.27 -4.94 2.51
N GLN A 118 33.35 -5.68 2.22
CA GLN A 118 33.24 -6.91 1.44
C GLN A 118 32.44 -7.98 2.19
N LYS A 119 32.66 -8.12 3.49
CA LYS A 119 31.87 -9.00 4.36
C LYS A 119 30.39 -8.59 4.38
N GLY A 120 30.12 -7.29 4.51
CA GLY A 120 28.76 -6.73 4.45
C GLY A 120 28.07 -7.00 3.12
N ARG A 121 28.77 -6.81 2.00
CA ARG A 121 28.28 -7.07 0.65
C ARG A 121 27.88 -8.53 0.46
N VAL A 122 28.76 -9.47 0.85
CA VAL A 122 28.48 -10.91 0.75
C VAL A 122 27.29 -11.28 1.63
N ASN A 123 27.25 -10.83 2.89
CA ASN A 123 26.15 -11.14 3.79
C ASN A 123 24.80 -10.57 3.29
N ASN A 124 24.81 -9.36 2.74
CA ASN A 124 23.62 -8.74 2.16
C ASN A 124 23.12 -9.50 0.93
N ILE A 125 24.00 -9.96 0.04
CA ILE A 125 23.62 -10.80 -1.11
C ILE A 125 23.00 -12.11 -0.63
N LEU A 126 23.61 -12.78 0.36
CA LEU A 126 23.10 -14.05 0.89
C LEU A 126 21.75 -13.88 1.60
N ARG A 127 21.56 -12.79 2.35
CA ARG A 127 20.28 -12.46 2.97
C ARG A 127 19.21 -12.17 1.94
N LYS A 128 19.52 -11.29 0.97
CA LYS A 128 18.62 -10.94 -0.12
C LYS A 128 18.23 -12.17 -0.95
N ALA A 129 19.17 -13.04 -1.30
CA ALA A 129 18.86 -14.26 -2.04
C ALA A 129 17.93 -15.20 -1.26
N ARG A 130 18.07 -15.28 0.07
CA ARG A 130 17.16 -16.06 0.92
C ARG A 130 15.76 -15.45 0.96
N ASP A 131 15.67 -14.13 1.10
CA ASP A 131 14.40 -13.42 1.12
C ASP A 131 13.69 -13.48 -0.24
N ASP A 132 14.41 -13.26 -1.33
CA ASP A 132 13.92 -13.38 -2.70
C ASP A 132 13.41 -14.81 -2.98
N HIS A 133 14.14 -15.84 -2.53
CA HIS A 133 13.69 -17.23 -2.67
C HIS A 133 12.43 -17.51 -1.84
N LYS A 134 12.36 -17.02 -0.60
CA LYS A 134 11.18 -17.15 0.25
C LYS A 134 9.96 -16.48 -0.40
N ASN A 135 10.14 -15.28 -0.94
CA ASN A 135 9.08 -14.55 -1.63
C ASN A 135 8.61 -15.28 -2.90
N ALA A 136 9.54 -15.78 -3.72
CA ALA A 136 9.20 -16.55 -4.91
C ALA A 136 8.45 -17.86 -4.59
N VAL A 137 8.79 -18.53 -3.49
CA VAL A 137 8.05 -19.70 -3.02
C VAL A 137 6.66 -19.31 -2.50
N GLN A 138 6.56 -18.20 -1.76
CA GLN A 138 5.28 -17.71 -1.26
C GLN A 138 4.33 -17.33 -2.40
N GLU A 139 4.81 -16.64 -3.43
CA GLU A 139 4.03 -16.28 -4.62
C GLU A 139 3.53 -17.53 -5.37
N ARG A 140 4.37 -18.57 -5.47
CA ARG A 140 3.97 -19.86 -6.05
C ARG A 140 2.91 -20.56 -5.21
N ILE A 141 3.03 -20.53 -3.89
CA ILE A 141 2.02 -21.09 -2.97
C ILE A 141 0.70 -20.35 -3.13
N GLU A 142 0.71 -19.01 -3.22
CA GLU A 142 -0.49 -18.21 -3.41
C GLU A 142 -1.17 -18.52 -4.75
N THR A 143 -0.38 -18.58 -5.83
CA THR A 143 -0.87 -18.96 -7.16
C THR A 143 -1.50 -20.35 -7.15
N VAL A 144 -0.82 -21.34 -6.58
CA VAL A 144 -1.33 -22.72 -6.46
C VAL A 144 -2.53 -22.80 -5.52
N GLY A 145 -2.56 -21.97 -4.47
CA GLY A 145 -3.70 -21.85 -3.57
C GLY A 145 -4.97 -21.40 -4.29
N GLN A 146 -4.86 -20.43 -5.21
CA GLN A 146 -5.97 -20.01 -6.07
C GLN A 146 -6.46 -21.13 -7.00
N LEU A 147 -5.55 -22.02 -7.45
CA LEU A 147 -5.92 -23.18 -8.25
C LEU A 147 -6.60 -24.29 -7.42
N GLY A 148 -6.44 -24.30 -6.09
CA GLY A 148 -7.03 -25.29 -5.19
C GLY A 148 -8.56 -25.32 -5.23
N ASP A 149 -9.20 -24.15 -5.34
CA ASP A 149 -10.66 -24.00 -5.30
C ASP A 149 -11.35 -24.21 -6.66
N ILE A 150 -10.60 -24.53 -7.72
CA ILE A 150 -11.15 -24.68 -9.08
C ILE A 150 -12.13 -25.86 -9.17
N VAL A 151 -11.87 -26.94 -8.42
CA VAL A 151 -12.73 -28.12 -8.45
C VAL A 151 -14.11 -27.81 -7.86
N ASP A 152 -14.16 -27.09 -6.75
CA ASP A 152 -15.42 -26.77 -6.08
C ASP A 152 -16.18 -25.66 -6.80
N THR A 153 -15.49 -24.65 -7.34
CA THR A 153 -16.12 -23.65 -8.23
C THR A 153 -16.69 -24.27 -9.50
N THR A 154 -16.00 -25.26 -10.09
CA THR A 154 -16.52 -25.98 -11.26
C THR A 154 -17.76 -26.81 -10.91
N LYS A 155 -17.76 -27.52 -9.78
CA LYS A 155 -18.97 -28.22 -9.29
C LYS A 155 -20.13 -27.25 -9.06
N ALA A 156 -19.85 -26.09 -8.46
CA ALA A 156 -20.84 -25.05 -8.23
C ALA A 156 -21.41 -24.48 -9.54
N LEU A 157 -20.60 -24.32 -10.58
CA LEU A 157 -21.08 -23.92 -11.91
C LEU A 157 -21.99 -24.98 -12.54
N PHE A 158 -21.67 -26.27 -12.40
CA PHE A 158 -22.54 -27.34 -12.88
C PHE A 158 -23.84 -27.46 -12.07
N SER A 159 -23.80 -27.30 -10.75
CA SER A 159 -25.01 -27.28 -9.93
C SER A 159 -25.88 -26.08 -10.26
N MET A 160 -25.30 -24.88 -10.40
CA MET A 160 -26.00 -23.67 -10.82
C MET A 160 -26.65 -23.85 -12.20
N SER A 161 -25.94 -24.44 -13.16
CA SER A 161 -26.52 -24.72 -14.48
C SER A 161 -27.70 -25.69 -14.40
N LYS A 162 -27.65 -26.69 -13.52
CA LYS A 162 -28.76 -27.63 -13.30
C LYS A 162 -29.96 -26.95 -12.64
N GLU A 163 -29.71 -26.11 -11.66
CA GLU A 163 -30.75 -25.34 -10.95
C GLU A 163 -31.45 -24.34 -11.89
N ILE A 164 -30.69 -23.67 -12.77
CA ILE A 164 -31.25 -22.78 -13.80
C ILE A 164 -32.20 -23.56 -14.71
N ALA A 165 -31.79 -24.73 -15.20
CA ALA A 165 -32.62 -25.55 -16.07
C ALA A 165 -33.91 -26.02 -15.38
N SER A 166 -33.85 -26.42 -14.10
CA SER A 166 -35.07 -26.78 -13.34
C SER A 166 -35.98 -25.59 -13.10
N LEU A 167 -35.43 -24.44 -12.71
CA LEU A 167 -36.21 -23.23 -12.46
C LEU A 167 -36.85 -22.68 -13.74
N GLU A 168 -36.17 -22.80 -14.88
CA GLU A 168 -36.74 -22.41 -16.17
C GLU A 168 -37.90 -23.30 -16.58
N ALA A 169 -37.79 -24.62 -16.36
CA ALA A 169 -38.89 -25.55 -16.60
C ALA A 169 -40.11 -25.24 -15.71
N GLU A 170 -39.90 -25.04 -14.40
CA GLU A 170 -40.97 -24.66 -13.47
C GLU A 170 -41.60 -23.32 -13.86
N ALA A 171 -40.79 -22.31 -14.18
CA ALA A 171 -41.26 -21.01 -14.62
C ALA A 171 -42.08 -21.11 -15.91
N PHE A 172 -41.72 -22.01 -16.83
CA PHE A 172 -42.46 -22.24 -18.07
C PHE A 172 -43.83 -22.88 -17.80
N GLU A 173 -43.90 -23.89 -16.92
CA GLU A 173 -45.17 -24.49 -16.51
C GLU A 173 -46.09 -23.48 -15.82
N LEU A 174 -45.56 -22.68 -14.89
CA LEU A 174 -46.32 -21.64 -14.21
C LEU A 174 -46.83 -20.58 -15.21
N LYS A 175 -46.00 -20.17 -16.18
CA LYS A 175 -46.41 -19.24 -17.23
C LYS A 175 -47.55 -19.82 -18.09
N GLN A 176 -47.49 -21.10 -18.46
CA GLN A 176 -48.57 -21.74 -19.21
C GLN A 176 -49.88 -21.79 -18.41
N LYS A 177 -49.82 -22.14 -17.12
CA LYS A 177 -50.99 -22.15 -16.24
C LYS A 177 -51.62 -20.77 -16.10
N VAL A 178 -50.79 -19.74 -15.93
CA VAL A 178 -51.26 -18.34 -15.85
C VAL A 178 -51.84 -17.89 -17.19
N ALA A 179 -51.20 -18.19 -18.32
CA ALA A 179 -51.72 -17.85 -19.65
C ALA A 179 -53.11 -18.47 -19.88
N ALA A 180 -53.27 -19.76 -19.63
CA ALA A 180 -54.56 -20.44 -19.73
C ALA A 180 -55.61 -19.82 -18.78
N ALA A 181 -55.24 -19.53 -17.53
CA ALA A 181 -56.15 -18.88 -16.58
C ALA A 181 -56.55 -17.47 -17.04
N THR A 182 -55.64 -16.71 -17.65
CA THR A 182 -55.93 -15.37 -18.18
C THR A 182 -56.84 -15.41 -19.40
N GLU A 183 -56.69 -16.40 -20.28
CA GLU A 183 -57.59 -16.59 -21.42
C GLU A 183 -59.00 -16.95 -20.96
N VAL A 184 -59.13 -17.90 -20.03
CA VAL A 184 -60.43 -18.28 -19.45
C VAL A 184 -61.10 -17.10 -18.75
N LYS A 185 -60.32 -16.33 -17.97
CA LYS A 185 -60.82 -15.11 -17.34
C LYS A 185 -61.27 -14.07 -18.37
N ALA A 186 -60.50 -13.84 -19.43
CA ALA A 186 -60.85 -12.88 -20.47
C ALA A 186 -62.15 -13.27 -21.18
N VAL A 187 -62.36 -14.56 -21.44
CA VAL A 187 -63.64 -15.06 -21.95
C VAL A 187 -64.76 -14.76 -20.96
N LEU A 188 -64.61 -15.12 -19.68
CA LEU A 188 -65.64 -14.88 -18.66
C LEU A 188 -65.97 -13.38 -18.49
N ASP A 189 -64.96 -12.52 -18.46
CA ASP A 189 -65.11 -11.06 -18.39
C ASP A 189 -65.87 -10.53 -19.62
N SER A 190 -65.65 -11.12 -20.80
CA SER A 190 -66.39 -10.77 -22.02
C SER A 190 -67.87 -11.15 -21.94
N TRP A 191 -68.20 -12.32 -21.34
CA TRP A 191 -69.58 -12.73 -21.09
C TRP A 191 -70.27 -11.81 -20.08
N VAL A 192 -69.60 -11.47 -18.98
CA VAL A 192 -70.13 -10.53 -17.98
C VAL A 192 -70.38 -9.16 -18.60
N ARG A 193 -69.45 -8.65 -19.43
CA ARG A 193 -69.63 -7.38 -20.13
C ARG A 193 -70.75 -7.42 -21.16
N TYR A 194 -70.93 -8.54 -21.85
CA TYR A 194 -72.05 -8.74 -22.76
C TYR A 194 -73.38 -8.70 -21.99
N GLU A 195 -73.45 -9.42 -20.87
CA GLU A 195 -74.65 -9.48 -20.02
C GLU A 195 -74.99 -8.11 -19.40
N SER A 196 -74.00 -7.37 -18.91
CA SER A 196 -74.22 -6.01 -18.39
C SER A 196 -74.73 -5.06 -19.48
N SER A 197 -74.16 -5.15 -20.69
CA SER A 197 -74.61 -4.35 -21.84
C SER A 197 -76.01 -4.73 -22.29
N LEU A 198 -76.38 -6.01 -22.21
CA LEU A 198 -77.73 -6.48 -22.54
C LEU A 198 -78.75 -5.94 -21.52
N ARG A 199 -78.45 -6.06 -20.22
CA ARG A 199 -79.30 -5.49 -19.16
C ARG A 199 -79.48 -3.98 -19.32
N GLU A 200 -78.42 -3.25 -19.64
CA GLU A 200 -78.50 -1.80 -19.87
C GLU A 200 -79.40 -1.46 -21.08
N ARG A 201 -79.29 -2.23 -22.18
CA ARG A 201 -80.14 -2.06 -23.36
C ARG A 201 -81.61 -2.39 -23.07
N GLU A 202 -81.87 -3.45 -22.33
CA GLU A 202 -83.23 -3.84 -21.92
C GLU A 202 -83.84 -2.78 -21.01
N GLN A 203 -83.09 -2.28 -20.02
CA GLN A 203 -83.54 -1.19 -19.15
C GLN A 203 -83.82 0.09 -19.94
N LYS A 204 -82.97 0.43 -20.91
CA LYS A 204 -83.18 1.58 -21.78
C LYS A 204 -84.42 1.40 -22.67
N ALA A 205 -84.57 0.26 -23.32
CA ALA A 205 -85.73 -0.03 -24.15
C ALA A 205 -87.04 -0.04 -23.35
N LEU A 206 -87.03 -0.59 -22.14
CA LEU A 206 -88.17 -0.55 -21.22
C LEU A 206 -88.49 0.88 -20.79
N SER A 207 -87.46 1.68 -20.48
CA SER A 207 -87.63 3.09 -20.12
C SER A 207 -88.21 3.91 -21.27
N ASP A 208 -87.68 3.75 -22.48
CA ASP A 208 -88.16 4.41 -23.68
C ASP A 208 -89.62 4.02 -24.00
N TYR A 209 -89.96 2.72 -23.89
CA TYR A 209 -91.33 2.23 -24.07
C TYR A 209 -92.30 2.81 -23.02
N VAL A 210 -91.90 2.86 -21.74
CA VAL A 210 -92.71 3.46 -20.67
C VAL A 210 -92.90 4.97 -20.92
N ILE A 211 -91.84 5.69 -21.30
CA ILE A 211 -91.90 7.13 -21.61
C ILE A 211 -92.82 7.38 -22.81
N GLU A 212 -92.71 6.61 -23.88
CA GLU A 212 -93.57 6.73 -25.07
C GLU A 212 -95.02 6.41 -24.74
N ARG A 213 -95.28 5.37 -23.94
CA ARG A 213 -96.62 5.01 -23.50
C ARG A 213 -97.25 6.11 -22.64
N VAL A 214 -96.49 6.70 -21.71
CA VAL A 214 -96.94 7.84 -20.89
C VAL A 214 -97.19 9.06 -21.77
N LYS A 215 -96.31 9.40 -22.71
CA LYS A 215 -96.54 10.51 -23.66
C LYS A 215 -97.83 10.32 -24.47
N THR A 216 -98.06 9.12 -24.99
CA THR A 216 -99.29 8.78 -25.73
C THR A 216 -100.53 8.92 -24.83
N GLN A 217 -100.46 8.47 -23.58
CA GLN A 217 -101.54 8.63 -22.59
C GLN A 217 -101.78 10.10 -22.20
N LEU A 218 -100.77 10.97 -22.28
CA LEU A 218 -100.91 12.41 -22.04
C LEU A 218 -101.55 13.15 -23.22
N GLU A 219 -101.51 12.60 -24.43
CA GLU A 219 -102.20 13.14 -25.61
C GLU A 219 -103.70 12.81 -25.63
N ASP A 220 -104.13 11.81 -24.87
CA ASP A 220 -105.54 11.43 -24.77
C ASP A 220 -106.38 12.54 -24.08
N PRO A 221 -107.52 12.97 -24.66
CA PRO A 221 -108.29 14.11 -24.16
C PRO A 221 -108.98 13.85 -22.81
N LYS A 222 -109.21 12.57 -22.47
CA LYS A 222 -109.83 12.18 -21.18
C LYS A 222 -108.88 12.38 -20.01
N THR A 223 -107.63 11.95 -20.16
CA THR A 223 -106.56 12.13 -19.17
C THR A 223 -106.16 13.59 -19.02
N GLN A 224 -106.16 14.38 -20.11
CA GLN A 224 -105.94 15.84 -20.00
C GLN A 224 -107.03 16.54 -19.17
N GLN A 225 -108.30 16.17 -19.35
CA GLN A 225 -109.39 16.71 -18.54
C GLN A 225 -109.28 16.28 -17.07
N GLU A 226 -108.90 15.03 -16.81
CA GLU A 226 -108.68 14.53 -15.44
C GLU A 226 -107.52 15.27 -14.74
N ILE A 227 -106.40 15.49 -15.44
CA ILE A 227 -105.27 16.29 -14.94
C ILE A 227 -105.69 17.75 -14.72
N LEU A 228 -106.50 18.34 -15.61
CA LEU A 228 -106.99 19.72 -15.45
C LEU A 228 -107.87 19.84 -14.21
N ASN A 229 -108.79 18.89 -14.00
CA ASN A 229 -109.65 18.83 -12.83
C ASN A 229 -108.83 18.65 -11.54
N GLN A 230 -107.81 17.78 -11.57
CA GLN A 230 -106.92 17.57 -10.44
C GLN A 230 -106.08 18.82 -10.15
N SER A 231 -105.59 19.51 -11.19
CA SER A 231 -104.85 20.77 -11.07
C SER A 231 -105.72 21.90 -10.52
N ILE A 232 -107.01 21.98 -10.91
CA ILE A 232 -107.99 22.91 -10.33
C ILE A 232 -108.21 22.58 -8.85
N GLY A 233 -108.33 21.29 -8.50
CA GLY A 233 -108.47 20.85 -7.11
C GLY A 233 -107.23 21.17 -6.25
N ASP A 234 -106.03 21.05 -6.81
CA ASP A 234 -104.79 21.41 -6.11
C ASP A 234 -104.61 22.94 -6.02
N LEU A 235 -105.04 23.71 -7.02
CA LEU A 235 -105.14 25.18 -6.93
C LEU A 235 -106.15 25.62 -5.86
N GLU A 236 -107.32 24.98 -5.79
CA GLU A 236 -108.30 25.25 -4.72
C GLU A 236 -107.73 24.95 -3.33
N LYS A 237 -106.89 23.92 -3.19
CA LYS A 237 -106.21 23.62 -1.92
C LYS A 237 -105.14 24.64 -1.58
N VAL A 238 -104.36 25.12 -2.56
CA VAL A 238 -103.32 26.14 -2.33
C VAL A 238 -103.92 27.53 -2.08
N ILE A 239 -105.09 27.85 -2.64
CA ILE A 239 -105.81 29.12 -2.38
C ILE A 239 -106.57 29.10 -1.05
N ARG A 240 -106.93 27.91 -0.55
CA ARG A 240 -107.54 27.73 0.78
C ARG A 240 -106.51 27.56 1.91
N ALA A 241 -105.22 27.49 1.57
CA ALA A 241 -104.09 27.60 2.51
C ALA A 241 -103.62 29.07 2.59
#